data_AF-A0A3D6B607-F1
#
_entry.id   AF-A0A3D6B607-F1
#
_cell.length_a   1.000
_cell.length_b   1.000
_cell.length_c   1.000
_cell.angle_alpha   90.00
_cell.angle_beta   90.00
_cell.angle_gamma   90.00
#
_symmetry.space_group_name_H-M   'P 1'
#
loop_
_entity.id
_entity.type
_entity.pdbx_description
1 polymer ?
#
loop_
_entity_poly.entity_id
_entity_poly.type
_entity_poly.pdbx_seq_one_letter_code
_entity_poly.pdbx_strand_id
1 'polypeptide(L)'
;MEYLIVSVIFIFFFWFSLVKSDERSKAYNSNLINPQTSTLLKAFCFILIVCHHYALRTDGGIIRRIVAMGGGTFALVVFLLLSSYGIAESEKRKTTELKQYLFKRCGKLVKPYFLVTVVAIIAYWLIGAYASPDELLQNRVSLAFVEIGQHRLTVPDGVSYLVGLKTFDGAMWFVGVILYSYLAFGLSKTVCLKQFGGG
;
A
#
# COMPACT_ATOMS: atom_id res chain seq x y z
N MET A 1 -2.41 -0.46 -28.43
CA MET A 1 -1.53 -1.65 -28.49
C MET A 1 -1.09 -2.07 -27.09
N GLU A 2 -0.61 -1.17 -26.22
CA GLU A 2 -0.04 -1.57 -24.91
C GLU A 2 -1.11 -1.95 -23.85
N TYR A 3 -2.29 -1.33 -23.87
CA TYR A 3 -3.43 -1.75 -23.03
C TYR A 3 -3.90 -3.18 -23.32
N LEU A 4 -3.82 -3.61 -24.57
CA LEU A 4 -4.11 -4.98 -24.97
C LEU A 4 -3.10 -5.96 -24.36
N ILE A 5 -1.82 -5.59 -24.30
CA ILE A 5 -0.76 -6.46 -23.76
C ILE A 5 -0.94 -6.63 -22.23
N VAL A 6 -1.17 -5.55 -21.49
CA VAL A 6 -1.41 -5.62 -20.03
C VAL A 6 -2.70 -6.39 -19.74
N SER A 7 -3.75 -6.16 -20.53
CA SER A 7 -5.02 -6.88 -20.38
C SER A 7 -4.87 -8.36 -20.74
N VAL A 8 -4.12 -8.71 -21.78
CA VAL A 8 -3.82 -10.10 -22.17
C VAL A 8 -2.97 -10.79 -21.11
N ILE A 9 -1.97 -10.13 -20.54
CA ILE A 9 -1.16 -10.68 -19.44
C ILE A 9 -2.02 -10.89 -18.19
N PHE A 10 -2.87 -9.91 -17.84
CA PHE A 10 -3.79 -10.03 -16.72
C PHE A 10 -4.80 -11.16 -16.94
N ILE A 11 -5.43 -11.24 -18.12
CA ILE A 11 -6.34 -12.30 -18.51
C ILE A 11 -5.61 -13.65 -18.52
N PHE A 12 -4.36 -13.72 -18.97
CA PHE A 12 -3.57 -14.93 -18.98
C PHE A 12 -3.27 -15.42 -17.55
N PHE A 13 -2.80 -14.55 -16.66
CA PHE A 13 -2.55 -14.92 -15.26
C PHE A 13 -3.85 -15.23 -14.49
N PHE A 14 -4.92 -14.49 -14.78
CA PHE A 14 -6.25 -14.73 -14.21
C PHE A 14 -6.80 -16.07 -14.69
N TRP A 15 -6.75 -16.35 -15.99
CA TRP A 15 -7.19 -17.61 -16.59
C TRP A 15 -6.35 -18.79 -16.10
N PHE A 16 -5.02 -18.67 -16.09
CA PHE A 16 -4.14 -19.71 -15.53
C PHE A 16 -4.43 -19.98 -14.05
N SER A 17 -4.76 -18.94 -13.27
CA SER A 17 -5.15 -19.11 -11.87
C SER A 17 -6.54 -19.77 -11.71
N LEU A 18 -7.46 -19.56 -12.65
CA LEU A 18 -8.77 -20.21 -12.66
C LEU A 18 -8.65 -21.68 -13.08
N VAL A 19 -7.87 -21.99 -14.12
CA VAL A 19 -7.63 -23.36 -14.62
C VAL A 19 -6.96 -24.23 -13.55
N LYS A 20 -5.99 -23.68 -12.80
CA LYS A 20 -5.33 -24.41 -11.72
C LYS A 20 -6.21 -24.63 -10.47
N SER A 21 -7.34 -23.94 -10.38
CA SER A 21 -8.33 -24.11 -9.29
C SER A 21 -9.21 -25.34 -9.50
N ASP A 22 -9.35 -25.83 -10.73
CA ASP A 22 -10.33 -26.85 -11.10
C ASP A 22 -9.87 -28.27 -10.72
N GLU A 23 -8.57 -28.56 -10.83
CA GLU A 23 -8.04 -29.89 -10.51
C GLU A 23 -7.95 -30.20 -8.99
N ARG A 24 -8.10 -29.19 -8.12
CA ARG A 24 -7.88 -29.36 -6.67
C ARG A 24 -9.11 -29.07 -5.80
N SER A 25 -10.26 -28.71 -6.38
CA SER A 25 -11.45 -28.26 -5.64
C SER A 25 -12.68 -29.14 -5.87
N LYS A 26 -12.53 -30.46 -5.74
CA LYS A 26 -13.64 -31.32 -5.26
C LYS A 26 -13.69 -31.28 -3.72
N ALA A 27 -13.91 -30.09 -3.16
CA ALA A 27 -14.41 -29.89 -1.81
C ALA A 27 -14.85 -28.43 -1.71
N TYR A 28 -16.14 -28.23 -1.50
CA TYR A 28 -16.83 -26.95 -1.41
C TYR A 28 -16.13 -26.02 -0.41
N ASN A 29 -15.31 -25.08 -0.89
CA ASN A 29 -14.70 -24.04 -0.08
C ASN A 29 -15.29 -22.70 -0.54
N SER A 30 -16.07 -22.08 0.33
CA SER A 30 -16.84 -20.85 0.10
C SER A 30 -15.99 -19.56 -0.07
N ASN A 31 -14.72 -19.68 -0.46
CA ASN A 31 -13.84 -18.54 -0.68
C ASN A 31 -13.90 -18.12 -2.15
N LEU A 32 -14.31 -16.87 -2.41
CA LEU A 32 -14.35 -16.28 -3.75
C LEU A 32 -12.96 -16.27 -4.43
N ILE A 33 -11.88 -16.11 -3.66
CA ILE A 33 -10.50 -16.19 -4.14
C ILE A 33 -9.68 -17.06 -3.18
N ASN A 34 -8.95 -18.04 -3.74
CA ASN A 34 -8.03 -18.88 -2.98
C ASN A 34 -6.95 -18.01 -2.28
N PRO A 35 -6.65 -18.22 -0.98
CA PRO A 35 -5.61 -17.47 -0.26
C PRO A 35 -4.23 -17.48 -0.92
N GLN A 36 -3.82 -18.59 -1.52
CA GLN A 36 -2.54 -18.71 -2.22
C GLN A 36 -2.53 -17.85 -3.50
N THR A 37 -3.60 -17.91 -4.29
CA THR A 37 -3.79 -17.04 -5.46
C THR A 37 -3.78 -15.56 -5.06
N SER A 38 -4.51 -15.20 -4.01
CA SER A 38 -4.55 -13.83 -3.50
C SER A 38 -3.16 -13.35 -3.10
N THR A 39 -2.35 -14.20 -2.47
CA THR A 39 -0.98 -13.88 -2.06
C THR A 39 -0.06 -13.70 -3.25
N LEU A 40 -0.13 -14.61 -4.24
CA LEU A 40 0.68 -14.52 -5.45
C LEU A 40 0.35 -13.27 -6.26
N LEU A 41 -0.94 -12.97 -6.41
CA LEU A 41 -1.39 -11.79 -7.16
C LEU A 41 -0.97 -10.49 -6.45
N LYS A 42 -1.03 -10.44 -5.11
CA LYS A 42 -0.47 -9.31 -4.35
C LYS A 42 1.04 -9.16 -4.56
N ALA A 43 1.80 -10.25 -4.57
CA ALA A 43 3.24 -10.20 -4.80
C ALA A 43 3.56 -9.66 -6.20
N PHE A 44 2.82 -10.11 -7.22
CA PHE A 44 2.93 -9.58 -8.57
C PHE A 44 2.59 -8.08 -8.65
N CYS A 45 1.47 -7.66 -8.05
CA CYS A 45 1.10 -6.25 -7.98
C CYS A 45 2.17 -5.41 -7.28
N PHE A 46 2.77 -5.92 -6.20
CA PHE A 46 3.85 -5.23 -5.49
C PHE A 46 5.06 -4.96 -6.39
N ILE A 47 5.51 -5.97 -7.16
CA ILE A 47 6.60 -5.81 -8.12
C ILE A 47 6.27 -4.72 -9.15
N LEU A 48 5.05 -4.74 -9.70
CA LEU A 48 4.61 -3.73 -10.67
C LEU A 48 4.59 -2.31 -10.08
N ILE A 49 4.16 -2.15 -8.82
CA ILE A 49 4.16 -0.86 -8.13
C ILE A 49 5.60 -0.32 -7.96
N VAL A 50 6.54 -1.18 -7.55
CA VAL A 50 7.96 -0.80 -7.41
C VAL A 50 8.54 -0.38 -8.76
N CYS A 51 8.32 -1.18 -9.81
CA CYS A 51 8.77 -0.86 -11.15
C CYS A 51 8.16 0.46 -11.65
N HIS A 52 6.88 0.72 -11.35
CA HIS A 52 6.22 1.98 -11.67
C HIS A 52 6.91 3.18 -11.03
N HIS A 53 7.18 3.13 -9.72
CA HIS A 53 7.87 4.21 -9.02
C HIS A 53 9.31 4.42 -9.50
N TYR A 54 10.01 3.35 -9.88
CA TYR A 54 11.34 3.43 -10.49
C TYR A 54 11.28 4.10 -11.87
N ALA A 55 10.37 3.68 -12.74
CA ALA A 55 10.21 4.24 -14.08
C ALA A 55 9.85 5.73 -14.07
N LEU A 56 9.15 6.21 -13.03
CA LEU A 56 8.84 7.64 -12.85
C LEU A 56 10.07 8.51 -12.53
N ARG A 57 11.23 7.90 -12.18
CA ARG A 57 12.46 8.60 -11.76
C ARG A 57 13.64 8.42 -12.72
N THR A 58 13.43 7.76 -13.86
CA THR A 58 14.49 7.48 -14.83
C THR A 58 14.11 7.95 -16.22
N ASP A 59 15.04 8.56 -16.96
CA ASP A 59 14.86 8.95 -18.36
C ASP A 59 15.05 7.75 -19.31
N GLY A 60 14.15 6.77 -19.20
CA GLY A 60 14.19 5.52 -19.99
C GLY A 60 13.19 5.46 -21.18
N GLY A 61 13.45 4.53 -22.11
CA GLY A 61 12.71 4.27 -23.36
C GLY A 61 11.36 3.51 -23.22
N ILE A 62 11.00 2.63 -24.16
CA ILE A 62 9.66 1.99 -24.28
C ILE A 62 9.17 1.30 -22.99
N ILE A 63 10.06 0.61 -22.27
CA ILE A 63 9.73 -0.06 -21.01
C ILE A 63 9.25 0.96 -19.96
N ARG A 64 9.82 2.17 -19.93
CA ARG A 64 9.34 3.27 -19.07
C ARG A 64 7.92 3.64 -19.42
N ARG A 65 7.59 3.80 -20.71
CA ARG A 65 6.25 4.22 -21.13
C ARG A 65 5.21 3.21 -20.69
N ILE A 66 5.45 1.92 -20.91
CA ILE A 66 4.51 0.85 -20.51
C ILE A 66 4.32 0.84 -18.98
N VAL A 67 5.41 0.95 -18.23
CA VAL A 67 5.40 0.88 -16.77
C VAL A 67 4.85 2.18 -16.14
N ALA A 68 5.09 3.35 -16.74
CA ALA A 68 4.61 4.65 -16.29
C ALA A 68 3.15 4.95 -16.72
N MET A 69 2.61 4.29 -17.75
CA MET A 69 1.23 4.44 -18.23
C MET A 69 0.21 3.74 -17.32
N GLY A 70 0.17 4.13 -16.04
CA GLY A 70 -0.91 3.75 -15.11
C GLY A 70 -0.91 2.28 -14.65
N GLY A 71 -0.02 1.42 -15.15
CA GLY A 71 0.10 0.03 -14.73
C GLY A 71 0.37 -0.13 -13.23
N GLY A 72 1.20 0.74 -12.64
CA GLY A 72 1.40 0.79 -11.19
C GLY A 72 0.15 1.22 -10.42
N THR A 73 -0.59 2.21 -10.92
CA THR A 73 -1.85 2.65 -10.31
C THR A 73 -2.91 1.55 -10.33
N PHE A 74 -3.05 0.83 -11.44
CA PHE A 74 -3.98 -0.30 -11.52
C PHE A 74 -3.55 -1.46 -10.60
N ALA A 75 -2.27 -1.81 -10.61
CA ALA A 75 -1.71 -2.82 -9.72
C ALA A 75 -1.93 -2.46 -8.24
N LEU A 76 -1.85 -1.18 -7.88
CA LEU A 76 -2.15 -0.67 -6.55
C LEU A 76 -3.61 -0.93 -6.15
N VAL A 77 -4.57 -0.64 -7.04
CA VAL A 77 -6.00 -0.88 -6.79
C VAL A 77 -6.26 -2.37 -6.58
N VAL A 78 -5.72 -3.23 -7.44
CA VAL A 78 -5.86 -4.70 -7.31
C VAL A 78 -5.23 -5.19 -5.99
N PHE A 79 -4.04 -4.71 -5.66
CA PHE A 79 -3.37 -5.04 -4.39
C PHE A 79 -4.22 -4.68 -3.17
N LEU A 80 -4.82 -3.49 -3.18
CA LEU A 80 -5.70 -3.02 -2.11
C LEU A 80 -6.96 -3.88 -1.98
N LEU A 81 -7.63 -4.17 -3.09
CA LEU A 81 -8.85 -5.00 -3.11
C LEU A 81 -8.59 -6.39 -2.56
N LEU A 82 -7.50 -7.03 -2.96
CA LEU A 82 -7.13 -8.34 -2.43
C LEU A 82 -6.74 -8.28 -0.96
N SER A 83 -6.16 -7.16 -0.52
CA SER A 83 -5.78 -6.94 0.88
C SER A 83 -7.00 -6.75 1.77
N SER A 84 -7.97 -5.92 1.35
CA SER A 84 -9.23 -5.72 2.06
C SER A 84 -10.07 -6.99 2.09
N TYR A 85 -10.17 -7.74 0.98
CA TYR A 85 -10.82 -9.04 0.93
C TYR A 85 -10.23 -10.02 1.95
N GLY A 86 -8.90 -10.12 2.01
CA GLY A 86 -8.21 -11.00 2.96
C GLY A 86 -8.48 -10.65 4.42
N ILE A 87 -8.65 -9.37 4.74
CA ILE A 87 -9.03 -8.92 6.09
C ILE A 87 -10.47 -9.32 6.39
N ALA A 88 -11.40 -9.01 5.49
CA ALA A 88 -12.81 -9.32 5.67
C ALA A 88 -13.03 -10.83 5.88
N GLU A 89 -12.42 -11.68 5.04
CA GLU A 89 -12.48 -13.13 5.20
C GLU A 89 -11.82 -13.63 6.49
N SER A 90 -10.71 -13.00 6.91
CA SER A 90 -10.09 -13.36 8.17
C SER A 90 -10.97 -13.00 9.38
N GLU A 91 -11.69 -11.88 9.32
CA GLU A 91 -12.59 -11.46 10.40
C GLU A 91 -13.90 -12.23 10.41
N LYS A 92 -14.38 -12.74 9.26
CA LYS A 92 -15.48 -13.72 9.22
C LYS A 92 -15.12 -15.02 9.95
N ARG A 93 -13.90 -15.52 9.74
CA ARG A 93 -13.43 -16.77 10.38
C ARG A 93 -13.15 -16.60 11.87
N LYS A 94 -12.58 -15.47 12.26
CA LYS A 94 -12.26 -15.16 13.65
C LYS A 94 -12.47 -13.68 13.90
N THR A 95 -13.66 -13.35 14.38
CA THR A 95 -14.01 -11.99 14.78
C THR A 95 -13.10 -11.53 15.91
N THR A 96 -12.51 -10.36 15.75
CA THR A 96 -11.68 -9.74 16.79
C THR A 96 -12.37 -8.54 17.40
N GLU A 97 -12.27 -8.40 18.72
CA GLU A 97 -12.67 -7.18 19.42
C GLU A 97 -11.92 -5.96 18.86
N LEU A 98 -12.50 -4.77 18.99
CA LEU A 98 -11.93 -3.53 18.47
C LEU A 98 -10.49 -3.30 18.92
N LYS A 99 -10.20 -3.43 20.22
CA LYS A 99 -8.85 -3.25 20.77
C LYS A 99 -7.86 -4.22 20.10
N GLN A 100 -8.22 -5.49 20.03
CA GLN A 100 -7.36 -6.51 19.43
C GLN A 100 -7.17 -6.28 17.92
N TYR A 101 -8.23 -5.86 17.23
CA TYR A 101 -8.18 -5.50 15.81
C TYR A 101 -7.21 -4.35 15.56
N LEU A 102 -7.31 -3.25 16.33
CA LEU A 102 -6.43 -2.08 16.19
C LEU A 102 -4.96 -2.47 16.40
N PHE A 103 -4.64 -3.16 17.49
CA PHE A 103 -3.25 -3.56 17.78
C PHE A 103 -2.68 -4.56 16.77
N LYS A 104 -3.47 -5.57 16.33
CA LYS A 104 -2.98 -6.61 15.42
C LYS A 104 -3.00 -6.22 13.95
N ARG A 105 -3.97 -5.40 13.51
CA ARG A 105 -4.18 -5.07 12.10
C ARG A 105 -3.61 -3.70 11.77
N CYS A 106 -4.07 -2.64 12.45
CA CYS A 106 -3.53 -1.29 12.23
C CYS A 106 -2.06 -1.22 12.63
N GLY A 107 -1.64 -1.95 13.67
CA GLY A 107 -0.24 -2.08 14.06
C GLY A 107 0.70 -2.61 12.96
N LYS A 108 0.19 -3.38 11.98
CA LYS A 108 0.99 -3.82 10.82
C LYS A 108 1.28 -2.69 9.82
N LEU A 109 0.52 -1.60 9.86
CA LEU A 109 0.72 -0.41 9.03
C LEU A 109 1.50 0.66 9.80
N VAL A 110 1.10 0.91 11.05
CA VAL A 110 1.68 1.96 11.90
C VAL A 110 3.15 1.67 12.24
N LYS A 111 3.51 0.42 12.54
CA LYS A 111 4.91 0.09 12.91
C LYS A 111 5.89 0.31 11.75
N PRO A 112 5.65 -0.23 10.53
CA PRO A 112 6.53 0.07 9.39
C PRO A 112 6.54 1.55 9.02
N TYR A 113 5.39 2.22 9.08
CA TYR A 113 5.30 3.65 8.83
C TYR A 113 6.24 4.43 9.75
N PHE A 114 6.09 4.23 11.06
CA PHE A 114 6.92 4.91 12.07
C PHE A 114 8.41 4.62 11.86
N LEU A 115 8.77 3.37 11.61
CA LEU A 115 10.17 2.97 11.35
C LEU A 115 10.73 3.70 10.13
N VAL A 116 10.02 3.68 9.00
CA VAL A 116 10.45 4.35 7.77
C VAL A 116 10.55 5.86 7.98
N THR A 117 9.60 6.46 8.70
CA THR A 117 9.63 7.89 9.01
C THR A 117 10.88 8.26 9.82
N VAL A 118 11.18 7.52 10.89
CA VAL A 118 12.36 7.77 11.73
C VAL A 118 13.65 7.60 10.93
N VAL A 119 13.76 6.52 10.15
CA VAL A 119 14.92 6.26 9.30
C VAL A 119 15.10 7.37 8.26
N ALA A 120 14.01 7.84 7.64
CA ALA A 120 14.05 8.92 6.67
C ALA A 120 14.50 10.24 7.30
N ILE A 121 13.99 10.60 8.48
CA ILE A 121 14.42 11.81 9.21
C ILE A 121 15.92 11.76 9.49
N ILE A 122 16.41 10.63 10.04
CA ILE A 122 17.83 10.45 10.35
C ILE A 122 18.67 10.54 9.07
N ALA A 123 18.26 9.85 8.00
CA ALA A 123 18.97 9.86 6.73
C ALA A 123 19.03 11.27 6.13
N TYR A 124 17.91 12.00 6.11
CA TYR A 124 17.87 13.37 5.58
C TYR A 124 18.74 14.32 6.41
N TRP A 125 18.72 14.15 7.74
CA TRP A 125 19.55 14.92 8.67
C TRP A 125 21.05 14.68 8.44
N LEU A 126 21.45 13.43 8.16
CA LEU A 126 22.85 13.08 7.90
C LEU A 126 23.36 13.51 6.52
N ILE A 127 22.51 13.50 5.49
CA ILE A 127 22.93 13.81 4.11
C ILE A 127 23.23 15.30 3.93
N GLY A 128 22.53 16.19 4.63
CA GLY A 128 22.78 17.63 4.54
C GLY A 128 22.45 18.22 3.17
N ALA A 129 21.17 18.21 2.78
CA ALA A 129 20.74 18.60 1.44
C ALA A 129 20.65 20.12 1.21
N TYR A 130 21.15 20.57 0.06
CA TYR A 130 21.01 21.94 -0.44
C TYR A 130 20.53 21.89 -1.89
N ALA A 131 19.24 22.15 -2.10
CA ALA A 131 18.61 22.21 -3.42
C ALA A 131 17.51 23.28 -3.42
N SER A 132 17.26 23.88 -4.58
CA SER A 132 16.16 24.82 -4.76
C SER A 132 14.81 24.08 -4.79
N PRO A 133 13.69 24.74 -4.41
CA PRO A 133 12.36 24.14 -4.50
C PRO A 133 12.01 23.60 -5.89
N ASP A 134 12.46 24.28 -6.95
CA ASP A 134 12.22 23.89 -8.33
C ASP A 134 12.95 22.59 -8.71
N GLU A 135 14.20 22.43 -8.28
CA GLU A 135 14.96 21.19 -8.48
C GLU A 135 14.32 20.02 -7.73
N LEU A 136 13.82 20.25 -6.52
CA LEU A 136 13.11 19.23 -5.73
C LEU A 136 11.81 18.79 -6.42
N LEU A 137 11.02 19.75 -6.92
CA LEU A 137 9.78 19.49 -7.64
C LEU A 137 10.03 18.68 -8.92
N GLN A 138 11.02 19.06 -9.72
CA GLN A 138 11.39 18.33 -10.94
C GLN A 138 11.78 16.88 -10.63
N ASN A 139 12.50 16.64 -9.54
CA ASN A 139 12.96 15.32 -9.13
C ASN A 139 11.98 14.53 -8.25
N ARG A 140 10.78 15.09 -7.98
CA ARG A 140 9.76 14.50 -7.10
C ARG A 140 10.32 14.16 -5.70
N VAL A 141 11.15 15.05 -5.17
CA VAL A 141 11.70 14.99 -3.82
C VAL A 141 10.94 15.99 -2.95
N SER A 142 10.62 15.62 -1.72
CA SER A 142 9.90 16.51 -0.81
C SER A 142 10.80 17.60 -0.25
N LEU A 143 10.21 18.78 -0.03
CA LEU A 143 10.84 19.92 0.68
C LEU A 143 11.40 19.52 2.05
N ALA A 144 10.80 18.51 2.68
CA ALA A 144 11.28 17.94 3.93
C ALA A 144 12.74 17.47 3.87
N PHE A 145 13.21 17.05 2.68
CA PHE A 145 14.60 16.65 2.48
C PHE A 145 15.59 17.78 2.79
N VAL A 146 15.29 18.99 2.30
CA VAL A 146 16.12 20.18 2.53
C VAL A 146 15.87 20.76 3.92
N GLU A 147 14.62 20.84 4.38
CA GLU A 147 14.32 21.37 5.72
C GLU A 147 15.00 20.54 6.83
N ILE A 148 14.95 19.22 6.74
CA ILE A 148 15.58 18.32 7.71
C ILE A 148 17.10 18.33 7.52
N GLY A 149 17.58 18.29 6.27
CA GLY A 149 19.01 18.31 5.96
C GLY A 149 19.73 19.59 6.38
N GLN A 150 19.02 20.72 6.42
CA GLN A 150 19.54 22.00 6.91
C GLN A 150 19.32 22.20 8.42
N HIS A 151 18.92 21.14 9.14
CA HIS A 151 18.64 21.15 10.57
C HIS A 151 17.57 22.17 10.99
N ARG A 152 16.61 22.46 10.11
CA ARG A 152 15.48 23.39 10.36
C ARG A 152 14.23 22.68 10.87
N LEU A 153 14.31 21.38 11.14
CA LEU A 153 13.18 20.60 11.65
C LEU A 153 12.83 21.03 13.08
N THR A 154 11.64 21.57 13.27
CA THR A 154 11.12 21.86 14.61
C THR A 154 10.56 20.60 15.27
N VAL A 155 10.50 20.56 16.60
CA VAL A 155 9.90 19.42 17.33
C VAL A 155 8.43 19.18 16.91
N PRO A 156 7.56 20.19 16.78
CA PRO A 156 6.20 20.00 16.27
C PRO A 156 6.15 19.40 14.86
N ASP A 157 7.08 19.78 13.98
CA ASP A 157 7.16 19.21 12.65
C ASP A 157 7.56 17.73 12.70
N GLY A 158 8.57 17.39 13.50
CA GLY A 158 8.99 16.02 13.73
C GLY A 158 7.85 15.14 14.23
N VAL A 159 7.09 15.62 15.22
CA VAL A 159 5.88 14.92 15.71
C VAL A 159 4.86 14.77 14.59
N SER A 160 4.63 15.82 13.80
CA SER A 160 3.67 15.81 12.68
C SER A 160 4.02 14.76 11.62
N TYR A 161 5.30 14.53 11.33
CA TYR A 161 5.73 13.43 10.45
C TYR A 161 5.49 12.05 11.08
N LEU A 162 5.76 11.89 12.37
CA LEU A 162 5.59 10.59 13.06
C LEU A 162 4.13 10.16 13.15
N VAL A 163 3.20 11.11 13.31
CA VAL A 163 1.75 10.83 13.34
C VAL A 163 1.11 10.85 11.94
N GLY A 164 1.86 11.20 10.91
CA GLY A 164 1.39 11.24 9.52
C GLY A 164 0.51 12.43 9.13
N LEU A 165 0.56 13.52 9.90
CA LEU A 165 -0.01 14.82 9.50
C LEU A 165 0.83 15.48 8.40
N LYS A 166 2.15 15.26 8.44
CA LYS A 166 3.07 15.58 7.35
C LYS A 166 3.64 14.27 6.77
N THR A 167 3.91 14.26 5.47
CA THR A 167 4.43 13.08 4.77
C THR A 167 5.58 13.44 3.82
N PHE A 168 6.51 12.51 3.61
CA PHE A 168 7.66 12.73 2.72
C PHE A 168 7.33 12.51 1.24
N ASP A 169 6.31 11.71 0.95
CA ASP A 169 5.87 11.46 -0.42
C ASP A 169 4.40 11.01 -0.46
N GLY A 170 3.88 10.87 -1.67
CA GLY A 170 2.52 10.37 -1.89
C GLY A 170 2.30 8.92 -1.45
N ALA A 171 3.35 8.10 -1.34
CA ALA A 171 3.22 6.72 -0.88
C ALA A 171 2.94 6.69 0.63
N MET A 172 3.55 7.58 1.41
CA MET A 172 3.26 7.76 2.83
C MET A 172 1.84 8.29 3.08
N TRP A 173 1.39 9.26 2.29
CA TRP A 173 0.00 9.73 2.35
C TRP A 173 -0.98 8.57 2.14
N PHE A 174 -0.68 7.71 1.17
CA PHE A 174 -1.49 6.54 0.87
C PHE A 174 -1.55 5.52 2.03
N VAL A 175 -0.48 5.34 2.80
CA VAL A 175 -0.52 4.55 4.05
C VAL A 175 -1.54 5.12 5.03
N GLY A 176 -1.65 6.45 5.13
CA GLY A 176 -2.67 7.14 5.92
C GLY A 176 -4.09 6.81 5.45
N VAL A 177 -4.34 6.80 4.14
CA VAL A 177 -5.63 6.40 3.56
C VAL A 177 -5.98 4.96 3.90
N ILE A 178 -5.03 4.02 3.77
CA ILE A 178 -5.24 2.61 4.15
C ILE A 178 -5.57 2.51 5.64
N LEU A 179 -4.83 3.22 6.49
CA LEU A 179 -5.07 3.22 7.93
C LEU A 179 -6.48 3.72 8.26
N TYR A 180 -6.93 4.80 7.62
CA TYR A 180 -8.30 5.28 7.76
C TYR A 180 -9.33 4.23 7.34
N SER A 181 -9.14 3.56 6.20
CA SER A 181 -10.03 2.48 5.77
C SER A 181 -10.07 1.32 6.77
N TYR A 182 -8.93 0.96 7.38
CA TYR A 182 -8.87 -0.07 8.42
C TYR A 182 -9.65 0.35 9.68
N LEU A 183 -9.50 1.61 10.09
CA LEU A 183 -10.23 2.17 11.24
C LEU A 183 -11.74 2.18 10.97
N ALA A 184 -12.16 2.68 9.81
CA ALA A 184 -13.56 2.68 9.40
C ALA A 184 -14.15 1.27 9.44
N PHE A 185 -13.48 0.29 8.83
CA PHE A 185 -13.94 -1.11 8.86
C PHE A 185 -14.01 -1.67 10.30
N GLY A 186 -12.98 -1.43 11.11
CA GLY A 186 -12.92 -1.88 12.51
C GLY A 186 -14.01 -1.27 13.39
N LEU A 187 -14.37 -0.01 13.16
CA LEU A 187 -15.48 0.66 13.85
C LEU A 187 -16.83 0.16 13.36
N SER A 188 -17.05 0.13 12.05
CA SER A 188 -18.32 -0.33 11.44
C SER A 188 -18.67 -1.75 11.88
N LYS A 189 -17.70 -2.68 11.88
CA LYS A 189 -17.95 -4.05 12.36
C LYS A 189 -18.34 -4.07 13.84
N THR A 190 -17.71 -3.22 14.67
CA THR A 190 -17.94 -3.21 16.12
C THR A 190 -19.33 -2.67 16.44
N VAL A 191 -19.76 -1.62 15.73
CA VAL A 191 -21.12 -1.08 15.86
C VAL A 191 -22.15 -2.13 15.42
N CYS A 192 -21.92 -2.78 14.28
CA CYS A 192 -22.80 -3.83 13.77
C CYS A 192 -22.93 -5.02 14.76
N LEU A 193 -21.82 -5.50 15.30
CA LEU A 193 -21.82 -6.60 16.29
C LEU A 193 -22.57 -6.24 17.57
N LYS A 194 -22.46 -4.99 18.05
CA LYS A 194 -23.19 -4.51 19.23
C LYS A 194 -24.70 -4.37 18.97
N GLN A 195 -25.09 -3.99 17.75
CA GLN A 195 -26.51 -3.80 17.38
C GLN A 195 -27.23 -5.13 17.11
N PHE A 196 -26.52 -6.12 16.56
CA PHE A 196 -27.13 -7.38 16.11
C PHE A 196 -26.75 -8.61 16.94
N GLY A 197 -26.11 -8.42 18.11
CA GLY A 197 -25.87 -9.49 19.08
C GLY A 197 -24.90 -10.56 18.59
N GLY A 198 -23.62 -10.23 18.51
CA GLY A 198 -22.56 -11.22 18.29
C GLY A 198 -21.69 -11.37 19.53
N GLY A 199 -22.00 -12.39 20.35
CA GLY A 199 -21.14 -13.08 21.34
C GLY A 199 -20.18 -12.24 22.18
#